data_AF-A0A935LJB8-F1
#
_entry.id   AF-A0A935LJB8-F1
#
_cell.length_a   1.000
_cell.length_b   1.000
_cell.length_c   1.000
_cell.angle_alpha   90.00
_cell.angle_beta   90.00
_cell.angle_gamma   90.00
#
_symmetry.space_group_name_H-M   'P 1'
#
loop_
_entity.id
_entity.type
_entity.pdbx_description
1 polymer ?
#
loop_
_entity_poly.entity_id
_entity_poly.type
_entity_poly.pdbx_seq_one_letter_code
_entity_poly.pdbx_strand_id
1 'polypeptide(L)'
;MESVTPAELGVLVAGIEDRGAFDVAKKTRQWLKTIHADARANGWSAIDPARDLAAIAQPGPGARNFAHRSIDERPDFLQALGEYEGSSLLKACTRLALWTANRPGVTRTLHWSELDEGRQQA
;
A
#
# COMPACT_ATOMS: atom_id res chain seq x y z
N MET A 1 3.40 8.06 35.85
CA MET A 1 3.35 8.07 34.38
C MET A 1 2.37 7.00 33.99
N GLU A 2 1.26 7.36 33.36
CA GLU A 2 0.19 6.42 33.02
C GLU A 2 0.70 5.44 31.96
N SER A 3 0.68 4.14 32.26
CA SER A 3 1.20 3.10 31.38
C SER A 3 0.12 2.65 30.41
N VAL A 4 0.40 2.68 29.11
CA VAL A 4 -0.50 2.15 28.08
C VAL A 4 -0.80 0.68 28.36
N THR A 5 -2.08 0.34 28.37
CA THR A 5 -2.59 -1.01 28.66
C THR A 5 -2.88 -1.80 27.38
N PRO A 6 -2.84 -3.16 27.43
CA PRO A 6 -3.29 -3.99 26.32
C PRO A 6 -4.74 -3.71 25.88
N ALA A 7 -5.61 -3.37 26.83
CA ALA A 7 -7.02 -3.07 26.56
C ALA A 7 -7.18 -1.82 25.70
N GLU A 8 -6.44 -0.75 25.99
CA GLU A 8 -6.46 0.48 25.19
C GLU A 8 -5.97 0.24 23.76
N LEU A 9 -4.89 -0.53 23.59
CA LEU A 9 -4.40 -0.92 22.27
C LEU A 9 -5.41 -1.82 21.53
N GLY A 10 -6.11 -2.70 22.26
CA GLY A 10 -7.19 -3.52 21.71
C GLY A 10 -8.34 -2.67 21.17
N VAL A 11 -8.81 -1.70 21.95
CA VAL A 11 -9.85 -0.74 21.53
C VAL A 11 -9.42 0.06 20.30
N LEU A 12 -8.16 0.52 20.27
CA LEU A 12 -7.60 1.23 19.13
C LEU A 12 -7.66 0.38 17.84
N VAL A 13 -7.22 -0.87 17.92
CA VAL A 13 -7.19 -1.79 16.77
C VAL A 13 -8.60 -2.17 16.34
N ALA A 14 -9.51 -2.44 17.30
CA ALA A 14 -10.90 -2.74 17.02
C ALA A 14 -11.58 -1.61 16.25
N GLY A 15 -11.36 -0.34 16.64
CA GLY A 15 -11.90 0.80 15.90
C GLY A 15 -11.38 0.95 14.47
N ILE A 16 -10.22 0.36 14.13
CA ILE A 16 -9.73 0.29 12.74
C ILE A 16 -10.44 -0.84 11.98
N GLU A 17 -10.63 -1.98 12.64
CA GLU A 17 -11.33 -3.15 12.09
C GLU A 17 -12.81 -2.85 11.82
N ASP A 18 -13.48 -2.12 12.71
CA ASP A 18 -14.89 -1.72 12.56
C ASP A 18 -15.14 -0.82 11.34
N ARG A 19 -14.11 -0.14 10.84
CA ARG A 19 -14.16 0.63 9.59
C ARG A 19 -13.92 -0.21 8.33
N GLY A 20 -13.74 -1.52 8.48
CA GLY A 20 -13.39 -2.44 7.39
C GLY A 20 -11.92 -2.36 6.94
N ALA A 21 -11.06 -1.67 7.69
CA ALA A 21 -9.67 -1.40 7.30
C ALA A 21 -8.70 -2.47 7.83
N PHE A 22 -8.96 -3.75 7.55
CA PHE A 22 -8.23 -4.89 8.14
C PHE A 22 -6.72 -4.92 7.82
N ASP A 23 -6.32 -4.52 6.61
CA ASP A 23 -4.89 -4.41 6.27
C ASP A 23 -4.19 -3.31 7.08
N VAL A 24 -4.90 -2.21 7.36
CA VAL A 24 -4.40 -1.13 8.22
C VAL A 24 -4.32 -1.63 9.66
N ALA A 25 -5.32 -2.36 10.15
CA ALA A 25 -5.30 -2.94 11.49
C ALA A 25 -4.14 -3.92 11.67
N LYS A 26 -3.89 -4.79 10.68
CA LYS A 26 -2.76 -5.72 10.66
C LYS A 26 -1.42 -4.99 10.73
N LYS A 27 -1.22 -3.97 9.91
CA LYS A 27 0.01 -3.15 9.91
C LYS A 27 0.17 -2.40 11.24
N THR A 28 -0.91 -1.85 11.77
CA THR A 28 -0.92 -1.15 13.05
C THR A 28 -0.46 -2.06 14.19
N ARG A 29 -0.99 -3.30 14.27
CA ARG A 29 -0.51 -4.29 15.25
C ARG A 29 0.98 -4.60 15.10
N GLN A 30 1.47 -4.72 13.87
CA GLN A 30 2.89 -4.95 13.62
C GLN A 30 3.75 -3.79 14.11
N TRP A 31 3.35 -2.55 13.83
CA TRP A 31 4.06 -1.37 14.30
C TRP A 31 4.03 -1.23 15.82
N LEU A 32 2.86 -1.41 16.45
CA LEU A 32 2.72 -1.38 17.91
C LEU A 32 3.66 -2.40 18.57
N LYS A 33 3.70 -3.63 18.04
CA LYS A 33 4.61 -4.68 18.52
C LYS A 33 6.08 -4.25 18.38
N THR A 34 6.47 -3.67 17.25
CA THR A 34 7.85 -3.21 17.05
C THR A 34 8.21 -2.06 17.99
N ILE A 35 7.33 -1.07 18.15
CA ILE A 35 7.55 0.10 19.02
C ILE A 35 7.71 -0.33 20.49
N HIS A 36 6.82 -1.19 20.99
CA HIS A 36 6.89 -1.63 22.39
C HIS A 36 8.02 -2.63 22.64
N ALA A 37 8.38 -3.45 21.64
CA ALA A 37 9.56 -4.29 21.72
C ALA A 37 10.85 -3.46 21.80
N ASP A 38 10.96 -2.38 21.03
CA ASP A 38 12.09 -1.45 21.06
C ASP A 38 12.18 -0.70 22.40
N ALA A 39 11.05 -0.17 22.90
CA ALA A 39 11.00 0.48 24.21
C ALA A 39 11.44 -0.46 25.34
N ARG A 40 11.05 -1.74 25.27
CA ARG A 40 11.49 -2.75 26.23
C ARG A 40 12.97 -3.08 26.10
N ALA A 41 13.49 -3.19 24.87
CA ALA A 41 14.91 -3.45 24.63
C ALA A 41 15.81 -2.33 25.18
N ASN A 42 15.35 -1.08 25.10
CA ASN A 42 16.04 0.09 25.66
C ASN A 42 15.78 0.31 27.16
N GLY A 43 14.98 -0.53 27.80
CA GLY A 43 14.65 -0.42 29.23
C GLY A 43 13.68 0.71 29.60
N TRP A 44 13.04 1.35 28.63
CA TRP A 44 12.03 2.40 28.87
C TRP A 44 10.70 1.84 29.38
N SER A 45 10.41 0.58 29.09
CA SER A 45 9.26 -0.14 29.62
C SER A 45 9.64 -1.55 30.07
N ALA A 46 9.09 -1.99 31.20
CA ALA A 46 9.26 -3.37 31.66
C ALA A 46 8.32 -4.34 30.91
N ILE A 47 7.23 -3.85 30.33
CA ILE A 47 6.17 -4.66 29.73
C ILE A 47 5.92 -4.26 28.27
N ASP A 48 5.51 -5.25 27.46
CA ASP A 48 5.06 -5.06 26.09
C ASP A 48 3.54 -5.26 26.03
N PRO A 49 2.74 -4.17 26.05
CA PRO A 49 1.28 -4.25 26.00
C PRO A 49 0.75 -4.70 24.62
N ALA A 50 1.58 -4.67 23.57
CA ALA A 50 1.18 -5.03 22.21
C ALA A 50 1.38 -6.52 21.89
N ARG A 51 2.00 -7.28 22.81
CA ARG A 51 2.42 -8.68 22.61
C ARG A 51 1.29 -9.58 22.10
N ASP A 52 0.11 -9.48 22.71
CA ASP A 52 -1.00 -10.42 22.50
C ASP A 52 -2.14 -9.85 21.62
N LEU A 53 -1.93 -8.68 21.00
CA LEU A 53 -2.94 -8.04 20.14
C LEU A 53 -3.36 -8.89 18.93
N ALA A 54 -2.52 -9.84 18.52
CA ALA A 54 -2.87 -10.76 17.44
C ALA A 54 -3.95 -11.77 17.84
N ALA A 55 -4.05 -12.11 19.13
CA ALA A 55 -5.02 -13.09 19.63
C ALA A 55 -6.47 -12.56 19.61
N ILE A 56 -6.63 -11.24 19.67
CA ILE A 56 -7.93 -10.56 19.64
C ILE A 56 -8.29 -9.98 18.27
N ALA A 57 -7.45 -10.21 17.26
CA ALA A 57 -7.66 -9.65 15.93
C ALA A 57 -8.86 -10.31 15.24
N GLN A 58 -9.76 -9.49 14.69
CA GLN A 58 -10.85 -10.01 13.87
C GLN A 58 -10.31 -10.63 12.57
N PRO A 59 -10.87 -11.76 12.10
CA PRO A 59 -10.53 -12.30 10.80
C PRO A 59 -10.95 -11.31 9.72
N GLY A 60 -9.98 -10.83 8.95
CA GLY A 60 -10.26 -9.95 7.82
C GLY A 60 -10.96 -10.68 6.66
N PRO A 61 -11.57 -9.94 5.72
CA PRO A 61 -12.12 -10.52 4.51
C PRO A 61 -11.03 -11.26 3.72
N GLY A 62 -11.44 -12.29 2.98
CA GLY A 62 -10.55 -13.01 2.08
C GLY A 62 -9.83 -12.09 1.09
N ALA A 63 -8.62 -12.45 0.70
CA ALA A 63 -7.83 -11.65 -0.23
C ALA A 63 -8.60 -11.46 -1.54
N ARG A 64 -8.83 -10.19 -1.92
CA ARG A 64 -9.34 -9.86 -3.26
C ARG A 64 -8.15 -9.81 -4.21
N ASN A 65 -8.02 -10.85 -5.03
CA ASN A 65 -7.01 -10.89 -6.08
C ASN A 65 -7.46 -10.02 -7.26
N PHE A 66 -6.62 -9.07 -7.67
CA PHE A 66 -6.80 -8.31 -8.90
C PHE A 66 -6.15 -9.08 -10.03
N ALA A 67 -6.95 -9.89 -10.73
CA ALA A 67 -6.46 -10.71 -11.85
C ALA A 67 -5.82 -9.82 -12.93
N HIS A 68 -4.68 -10.25 -13.46
CA HIS A 68 -4.10 -9.63 -14.64
C HIS A 68 -5.03 -9.85 -15.83
N ARG A 69 -5.14 -8.85 -16.71
CA ARG A 69 -5.86 -9.01 -17.97
C ARG A 69 -5.04 -9.91 -18.89
N SER A 70 -5.70 -10.83 -19.57
CA SER A 70 -5.07 -11.69 -20.58
C SER A 70 -4.55 -10.84 -21.74
N ILE A 71 -3.60 -11.40 -22.48
CA ILE A 71 -3.09 -10.83 -23.73
C ILE A 71 -4.23 -10.51 -24.70
N ASP A 72 -5.24 -11.37 -24.75
CA ASP A 72 -6.39 -11.28 -25.66
C ASP A 72 -7.35 -10.15 -25.29
N GLU A 73 -7.36 -9.70 -24.03
CA GLU A 73 -8.20 -8.59 -23.54
C GLU A 73 -7.50 -7.22 -23.70
N ARG A 74 -6.23 -7.21 -24.11
CA ARG A 74 -5.45 -5.97 -24.31
C ARG A 74 -6.01 -5.05 -25.40
N PRO A 75 -6.50 -5.54 -26.56
CA PRO A 75 -7.04 -4.67 -27.61
C PRO A 75 -8.17 -3.77 -27.09
N ASP A 76 -9.14 -4.34 -26.36
CA ASP A 76 -10.27 -3.60 -25.79
C ASP A 76 -9.81 -2.51 -24.83
N PHE A 77 -8.84 -2.82 -23.98
CA PHE A 77 -8.27 -1.84 -23.05
C PHE A 77 -7.54 -0.71 -23.78
N LEU A 78 -6.76 -1.02 -24.82
CA LEU A 78 -6.05 -0.01 -25.61
C LEU A 78 -7.02 0.87 -26.40
N GLN A 79 -8.12 0.30 -26.90
CA GLN A 79 -9.19 1.07 -27.54
C GLN A 79 -9.86 2.02 -26.54
N ALA A 80 -10.30 1.52 -25.39
CA ALA A 80 -10.91 2.34 -24.34
C ALA A 80 -9.96 3.45 -23.86
N LEU A 81 -8.66 3.16 -23.72
CA LEU A 81 -7.64 4.16 -23.41
C LEU A 81 -7.48 5.18 -24.54
N GLY A 82 -7.60 4.75 -25.79
CA GLY A 82 -7.62 5.59 -26.99
C GLY A 82 -8.79 6.57 -27.02
N GLU A 83 -9.98 6.13 -26.61
CA GLU A 83 -11.22 6.90 -26.55
C GLU A 83 -11.36 7.73 -25.27
N TYR A 84 -10.52 7.51 -24.25
CA TYR A 84 -10.56 8.29 -23.01
C TYR A 84 -10.36 9.79 -23.26
N GLU A 85 -11.39 10.60 -23.01
CA GLU A 85 -11.41 12.07 -23.20
C GLU A 85 -11.19 12.87 -21.90
N GLY A 86 -10.86 12.20 -20.79
CA GLY A 86 -10.56 12.87 -19.53
C GLY A 86 -9.18 13.53 -19.53
N SER A 87 -8.40 13.32 -18.47
CA SER A 87 -7.08 13.95 -18.35
C SER A 87 -6.10 13.43 -19.41
N SER A 88 -5.64 14.32 -20.29
CA SER A 88 -4.58 14.03 -21.27
C SER A 88 -3.28 13.57 -20.59
N LEU A 89 -2.97 14.16 -19.42
CA LEU A 89 -1.84 13.74 -18.59
C LEU A 89 -2.01 12.30 -18.10
N LEU A 90 -3.18 11.94 -17.55
CA LEU A 90 -3.44 10.58 -17.10
C LEU A 90 -3.36 9.57 -18.24
N LYS A 91 -3.87 9.94 -19.43
CA LYS A 91 -3.78 9.13 -20.64
C LYS A 91 -2.32 8.89 -21.06
N ALA A 92 -1.50 9.94 -21.06
CA ALA A 92 -0.07 9.84 -21.37
C ALA A 92 0.69 9.01 -20.33
N CYS A 93 0.47 9.26 -19.03
CA CYS A 93 1.10 8.49 -17.95
C CYS A 93 0.70 7.00 -17.98
N THR A 94 -0.56 6.69 -18.29
CA THR A 94 -1.02 5.31 -18.45
C THR A 94 -0.31 4.63 -19.62
N ARG A 95 -0.18 5.31 -20.76
CA ARG A 95 0.58 4.79 -21.90
C ARG A 95 2.04 4.56 -21.56
N LEU A 96 2.69 5.52 -20.91
CA LEU A 96 4.08 5.38 -20.49
C LEU A 96 4.25 4.18 -19.55
N ALA A 97 3.34 4.00 -18.58
CA ALA A 97 3.36 2.85 -17.68
C ALA A 97 3.16 1.51 -18.42
N LEU A 98 2.36 1.46 -19.50
CA LEU A 98 2.24 0.26 -20.33
C LEU A 98 3.55 -0.09 -21.06
N TRP A 99 4.30 0.93 -21.51
CA TRP A 99 5.56 0.72 -22.23
C TRP A 99 6.73 0.37 -21.31
N THR A 100 6.80 0.97 -20.12
CA THR A 100 7.95 0.84 -19.21
C THR A 100 7.69 -0.06 -18.01
N ALA A 101 6.44 -0.43 -17.74
CA ALA A 101 6.02 -1.10 -16.51
C ALA A 101 6.42 -0.36 -15.21
N ASN A 102 6.64 0.96 -15.29
CA ASN A 102 6.98 1.76 -14.13
C ASN A 102 5.83 1.84 -13.13
N ARG A 103 6.17 1.85 -11.84
CA ARG A 103 5.19 2.14 -10.77
C ARG A 103 4.64 3.56 -10.92
N PRO A 104 3.36 3.82 -10.60
CA PRO A 104 2.76 5.15 -10.73
C PRO A 104 3.55 6.27 -10.02
N GLY A 105 4.19 5.95 -8.89
CA GLY A 105 5.05 6.90 -8.18
C GLY A 105 6.24 7.38 -9.01
N VAL A 106 6.93 6.45 -9.68
CA VAL A 106 8.08 6.75 -10.56
C VAL A 106 7.61 7.57 -11.76
N THR A 107 6.52 7.14 -12.40
CA THR A 107 5.94 7.86 -13.55
C THR A 107 5.55 9.29 -13.19
N ARG A 108 5.05 9.53 -11.97
CA ARG A 108 4.62 10.86 -11.50
C ARG A 108 5.79 11.79 -11.19
N THR A 109 6.92 11.26 -10.75
CA THR A 109 8.11 12.05 -10.37
C THR A 109 9.18 12.09 -11.45
N LEU A 110 8.90 11.51 -12.62
CA LEU A 110 9.81 11.47 -13.75
C LEU A 110 10.12 12.88 -14.25
N HIS A 111 11.40 13.18 -14.43
CA HIS A 111 11.89 14.38 -15.09
C HIS A 111 12.24 14.10 -16.56
N TRP A 112 12.05 15.10 -17.42
CA TRP A 112 12.43 15.01 -18.84
C TRP A 112 13.92 14.69 -19.05
N SER A 113 14.80 15.12 -18.14
CA SER A 113 16.23 14.80 -18.20
C SER A 113 16.55 13.32 -18.01
N GLU A 114 15.61 12.53 -17.50
CA GLU A 114 15.75 11.08 -17.31
C GLU A 114 15.32 10.29 -18.56
N LEU A 115 14.73 10.95 -19.56
CA LEU A 115 14.32 10.33 -20.82
C LEU A 115 15.41 10.52 -21.87
N ASP A 116 15.90 9.40 -22.40
CA ASP A 116 16.72 9.41 -23.60
C ASP A 116 15.80 9.40 -24.83
N GLU A 117 15.88 10.45 -25.65
CA GLU A 117 15.10 10.57 -26.89
C GLU A 117 15.62 9.66 -28.01
N GLY A 118 16.71 8.91 -27.77
CA GLY A 118 17.24 7.97 -28.73
C GLY A 118 17.72 8.68 -29.99
N ARG A 119 18.92 9.26 -29.94
CA ARG A 119 19.70 9.39 -31.18
C ARG A 119 19.90 7.99 -31.73
N GLN A 120 19.12 7.64 -32.75
CA GLN A 120 19.31 6.44 -33.55
C GLN A 120 20.75 6.44 -34.07
N GLN A 121 21.60 5.57 -33.52
CA GLN A 121 22.79 5.14 -34.24
C GLN A 121 22.31 4.21 -35.34
N ALA A 122 22.65 4.61 -36.57
CA ALA A 122 22.34 3.97 -37.84
C ALA A 122 22.87 2.53 -37.94
#